data_AF-A0A3Q1JVH7-F1
#
_entry.id   AF-A0A3Q1JVH7-F1
#
_cell.length_a   1.000
_cell.length_b   1.000
_cell.length_c   1.000
_cell.angle_alpha   90.00
_cell.angle_beta   90.00
_cell.angle_gamma   90.00
#
_symmetry.space_group_name_H-M   'P 1'
#
loop_
_entity.id
_entity.type
_entity.pdbx_description
1 polymer ?
#
loop_
_entity_poly.entity_id
_entity_poly.type
_entity_poly.pdbx_seq_one_letter_code
_entity_poly.pdbx_strand_id
1 'polypeptide(L)'
;MSSRGGKKKSTKTSRSTKAGVIFPVGRMLRYIKRGLPKYRIGVGAPVYLAAVLEYLTAEILELAGNAARDNKKGRVTPRHILLAIANDEELNQLLKGVTIAAGGVLPNIHPELLAKKRGAKGKLETPVSPAPEKKPKSVKKTPPKKLSGKKGGGRAKKQGEVSKAASADSTTEGSPADSFTVLSTKSLFLGQKLQVVQADISMVESDAVIHPTNSSLYTGGEVGSALEKKGGKEFTEALQELKKKNGPLEVAGAVLTAGFGLPAKYVIHCNSPGWGSDKCEELLDKTVKNCLALADEKKLKSVAFPSIGSGRNGFPKQTAAQLILKAISSYFVATMSSTIKTVYFVLFDSESIGIYVQEMAKLETS
;
A
#
# COMPACT_ATOMS: atom_id res chain seq x y z
N MET A 1 -22.16 42.18 56.95
CA MET A 1 -21.29 41.52 55.96
C MET A 1 -21.62 40.04 55.89
N SER A 2 -22.18 39.53 54.79
CA SER A 2 -22.28 38.08 54.57
C SER A 2 -22.23 37.80 53.07
N SER A 3 -21.02 37.58 52.55
CA SER A 3 -20.82 37.13 51.18
C SER A 3 -21.08 35.62 51.11
N ARG A 4 -22.30 35.23 50.74
CA ARG A 4 -22.59 33.87 50.28
C ARG A 4 -21.92 33.67 48.91
N GLY A 5 -20.64 33.30 48.94
CA GLY A 5 -19.91 32.84 47.77
C GLY A 5 -20.48 31.50 47.28
N GLY A 6 -21.37 31.55 46.28
CA GLY A 6 -21.82 30.36 45.57
C GLY A 6 -20.63 29.67 44.90
N LYS A 7 -20.20 28.52 45.43
CA LYS A 7 -19.21 27.65 44.76
C LYS A 7 -19.75 27.30 43.36
N LYS A 8 -19.05 27.73 42.30
CA LYS A 8 -19.29 27.24 40.93
C LYS A 8 -19.31 25.71 40.95
N LYS A 9 -20.42 25.09 40.53
CA LYS A 9 -20.50 23.64 40.31
C LYS A 9 -19.48 23.27 39.25
N SER A 10 -18.34 22.69 39.67
CA SER A 10 -17.40 22.04 38.76
C SER A 10 -18.13 20.90 38.05
N THR A 11 -18.29 21.02 36.73
CA THR A 11 -18.83 19.96 35.88
C THR A 11 -17.88 18.77 35.94
N LYS A 12 -18.31 17.67 36.58
CA LYS A 12 -17.53 16.44 36.67
C LYS A 12 -17.26 15.92 35.25
N THR A 13 -16.02 16.05 34.80
CA THR A 13 -15.58 15.49 33.51
C THR A 13 -15.71 13.98 33.52
N SER A 14 -16.35 13.42 32.49
CA SER A 14 -16.54 11.98 32.36
C SER A 14 -15.21 11.27 32.16
N ARG A 15 -15.13 9.98 32.52
CA ARG A 15 -13.90 9.18 32.28
C ARG A 15 -13.58 9.05 30.80
N SER A 16 -14.60 8.97 29.93
CA SER A 16 -14.43 8.96 28.47
C SER A 16 -13.78 10.26 28.00
N THR A 17 -14.32 11.41 28.40
CA THR A 17 -13.78 12.73 28.06
C THR A 17 -12.35 12.92 28.58
N LYS A 18 -12.04 12.44 29.79
CA LYS A 18 -10.67 12.49 30.33
C LYS A 18 -9.70 11.57 29.57
N ALA A 19 -10.19 10.46 29.04
CA ALA A 19 -9.40 9.49 28.29
C ALA A 19 -9.32 9.79 26.78
N GLY A 20 -10.05 10.80 26.29
CA GLY A 20 -10.05 11.17 24.87
C GLY A 20 -10.78 10.18 23.95
N VAL A 21 -11.68 9.35 24.48
CA VAL A 21 -12.44 8.36 23.70
C VAL A 21 -13.92 8.72 23.66
N ILE A 22 -14.58 8.47 22.53
CA ILE A 22 -16.03 8.62 22.34
C ILE A 22 -16.79 7.51 23.10
N PHE A 23 -16.25 6.30 23.12
CA PHE A 23 -16.89 5.12 23.70
C PHE A 23 -17.04 5.24 25.22
N PRO A 24 -18.15 4.73 25.80
CA PRO A 24 -18.49 4.95 27.21
C PRO A 24 -17.67 4.07 28.16
N VAL A 25 -16.53 4.57 28.65
CA VAL A 25 -15.61 3.89 29.59
C VAL A 25 -16.33 3.36 30.83
N GLY A 26 -17.26 4.14 31.40
CA GLY A 26 -18.04 3.72 32.57
C GLY A 26 -18.92 2.49 32.30
N ARG A 27 -19.48 2.40 31.08
CA ARG A 27 -20.29 1.25 30.64
C ARG A 27 -19.41 0.02 30.43
N MET A 28 -18.23 0.21 29.83
CA MET A 28 -17.25 -0.86 29.66
C MET A 28 -16.82 -1.46 31.01
N LEU A 29 -16.52 -0.62 32.00
CA LEU A 29 -16.18 -1.11 33.34
C LEU A 29 -17.28 -1.99 33.95
N ARG A 30 -18.55 -1.60 33.78
CA ARG A 30 -19.69 -2.37 34.27
C ARG A 30 -19.79 -3.73 33.57
N TYR A 31 -19.56 -3.78 32.25
CA TYR A 31 -19.57 -5.03 31.49
C TYR A 31 -18.40 -5.95 31.83
N ILE A 32 -17.19 -5.41 31.96
CA ILE A 32 -16.00 -6.17 32.39
C ILE A 32 -16.25 -6.78 33.77
N LYS A 33 -16.74 -5.99 34.74
CA LYS A 33 -17.06 -6.49 36.09
C LYS A 33 -18.12 -7.59 36.09
N ARG A 34 -19.12 -7.50 35.21
CA ARG A 34 -20.16 -8.53 35.08
C ARG A 34 -19.62 -9.82 34.46
N GLY A 35 -18.74 -9.71 33.46
CA GLY A 35 -18.16 -10.87 32.78
C GLY A 35 -17.01 -11.54 33.54
N LEU A 36 -16.29 -10.79 34.37
CA LEU A 36 -15.10 -11.24 35.08
C LEU A 36 -15.22 -11.00 36.60
N PRO A 37 -16.23 -11.58 37.29
CA PRO A 37 -16.50 -11.28 38.70
C PRO A 37 -15.38 -11.73 39.64
N LYS A 38 -14.54 -12.69 39.21
CA LYS A 38 -13.42 -13.24 40.00
C LYS A 38 -12.20 -12.31 40.06
N TYR A 39 -12.09 -11.34 39.15
CA TYR A 39 -10.89 -10.51 39.01
C TYR A 39 -11.11 -9.09 39.51
N ARG A 40 -10.10 -8.52 40.16
CA ARG A 40 -10.08 -7.09 40.50
C ARG A 40 -9.72 -6.30 39.25
N ILE A 41 -10.66 -5.50 38.76
CA ILE A 41 -10.47 -4.72 37.53
C ILE A 41 -9.78 -3.39 37.82
N GLY A 42 -8.59 -3.19 37.23
CA GLY A 42 -7.84 -1.94 37.29
C GLY A 42 -8.55 -0.79 36.56
N VAL A 43 -8.22 0.45 36.93
CA VAL A 43 -8.87 1.65 36.36
C VAL A 43 -8.60 1.87 34.87
N GLY A 44 -7.46 1.36 34.37
CA GLY A 44 -7.08 1.45 32.95
C GLY A 44 -7.75 0.41 32.04
N ALA A 45 -8.15 -0.75 32.57
CA ALA A 45 -8.78 -1.81 31.78
C ALA A 45 -10.03 -1.35 30.99
N PRO A 46 -11.00 -0.62 31.57
CA PRO A 46 -12.14 -0.13 30.79
C PRO A 46 -11.80 0.98 29.80
N VAL A 47 -10.68 1.69 30.01
CA VAL A 47 -10.19 2.71 29.07
C VAL A 47 -9.58 2.01 27.86
N TYR A 48 -8.71 1.03 28.10
CA TYR A 48 -8.11 0.21 27.05
C TYR A 48 -9.18 -0.48 26.20
N LEU A 49 -10.15 -1.16 26.82
CA LEU A 49 -11.23 -1.82 26.08
C LEU A 49 -12.07 -0.82 25.27
N ALA A 50 -12.36 0.36 25.83
CA ALA A 50 -13.08 1.39 25.09
C ALA A 50 -12.29 1.87 23.86
N ALA A 51 -10.98 2.11 24.01
CA ALA A 51 -10.11 2.52 22.93
C ALA A 51 -10.02 1.47 21.82
N VAL A 52 -9.82 0.20 22.17
CA VAL A 52 -9.76 -0.90 21.19
C VAL A 52 -11.09 -1.06 20.43
N LEU A 53 -12.22 -1.02 21.14
CA LEU A 53 -13.53 -1.13 20.50
C LEU A 53 -13.86 0.07 19.61
N GLU A 54 -13.43 1.27 20.00
CA GLU A 54 -13.59 2.48 19.21
C GLU A 54 -12.77 2.42 17.93
N TYR A 55 -11.50 1.99 18.02
CA TYR A 55 -10.63 1.76 16.88
C TYR A 55 -11.23 0.75 15.89
N LEU A 56 -11.63 -0.44 16.37
CA LEU A 56 -12.24 -1.47 15.52
C LEU A 56 -13.54 -0.99 14.86
N THR A 57 -14.33 -0.19 15.58
CA THR A 57 -15.59 0.36 15.04
C THR A 57 -15.30 1.42 13.98
N ALA A 58 -14.29 2.27 14.19
CA ALA A 58 -13.89 3.28 13.22
C ALA A 58 -13.43 2.64 11.91
N GLU A 59 -12.60 1.60 11.97
CA GLU A 59 -12.12 0.85 10.80
C GLU A 59 -13.27 0.23 10.00
N ILE A 60 -14.17 -0.49 10.68
CA ILE A 60 -15.35 -1.09 10.04
C ILE A 60 -16.23 -0.01 9.39
N LEU A 61 -16.42 1.14 10.05
CA LEU A 61 -17.25 2.22 9.53
C LEU A 61 -16.60 2.94 8.33
N GLU A 62 -15.28 3.10 8.32
CA GLU A 62 -14.55 3.67 7.19
C GLU A 62 -14.70 2.79 5.95
N LEU A 63 -14.38 1.50 6.08
CA LEU A 63 -14.50 0.52 4.99
C LEU A 63 -15.96 0.38 4.53
N ALA A 64 -16.92 0.34 5.46
CA ALA A 64 -18.35 0.29 5.11
C ALA A 64 -18.83 1.59 4.45
N GLY A 65 -18.25 2.74 4.82
CA GLY A 65 -18.47 4.03 4.18
C GLY A 65 -17.97 4.04 2.74
N ASN A 66 -16.80 3.46 2.49
CA ASN A 66 -16.25 3.27 1.13
C ASN A 66 -17.19 2.38 0.30
N ALA A 67 -17.55 1.21 0.83
CA ALA A 67 -18.48 0.29 0.16
C ALA A 67 -19.86 0.93 -0.13
N ALA A 68 -20.34 1.81 0.75
CA ALA A 68 -21.58 2.55 0.52
C ALA A 68 -21.43 3.56 -0.64
N ARG A 69 -20.32 4.29 -0.69
CA ARG A 69 -20.01 5.24 -1.77
C ARG A 69 -19.87 4.54 -3.12
N ASP A 70 -19.20 3.40 -3.16
CA ASP A 70 -19.03 2.59 -4.38
C ASP A 70 -20.39 2.10 -4.93
N ASN A 71 -21.31 1.76 -4.03
CA ASN A 71 -22.69 1.43 -4.36
C ASN A 71 -23.59 2.65 -4.61
N LYS A 72 -23.01 3.86 -4.69
CA LYS A 72 -23.71 5.14 -4.90
C LYS A 72 -24.82 5.38 -3.87
N LYS A 73 -24.58 5.00 -2.61
CA LYS A 73 -25.48 5.22 -1.48
C LYS A 73 -24.85 6.18 -0.47
N GLY A 74 -25.60 7.20 -0.06
CA GLY A 74 -25.20 8.10 1.03
C GLY A 74 -25.43 7.55 2.43
N ARG A 75 -25.95 6.33 2.57
CA ARG A 75 -26.25 5.68 3.84
C ARG A 75 -25.55 4.33 3.93
N VAL A 76 -24.81 4.10 5.02
CA VAL A 76 -24.26 2.79 5.36
C VAL A 76 -25.40 1.85 5.75
N THR A 77 -25.42 0.65 5.16
CA THR A 77 -26.42 -0.39 5.42
C THR A 77 -25.70 -1.66 5.88
N PRO A 78 -26.39 -2.65 6.48
CA PRO A 78 -25.75 -3.91 6.87
C PRO A 78 -25.03 -4.63 5.71
N ARG A 79 -25.50 -4.44 4.47
CA ARG A 79 -24.81 -4.91 3.26
C ARG A 79 -23.41 -4.34 3.11
N HIS A 80 -23.24 -3.04 3.35
CA HIS A 80 -21.95 -2.37 3.25
C HIS A 80 -20.98 -2.83 4.33
N ILE A 81 -21.50 -3.08 5.54
CA ILE A 81 -20.72 -3.63 6.64
C ILE A 81 -20.24 -5.06 6.30
N LEU A 82 -21.10 -5.89 5.72
CA LEU A 82 -20.71 -7.22 5.27
C LEU A 82 -19.64 -7.17 4.17
N LEU A 83 -19.81 -6.31 3.17
CA LEU A 83 -18.83 -6.16 2.10
C LEU A 83 -17.48 -5.65 2.63
N ALA A 84 -17.50 -4.71 3.56
CA ALA A 84 -16.31 -4.18 4.22
C ALA A 84 -15.56 -5.28 4.97
N ILE A 85 -16.25 -6.00 5.85
CA ILE A 85 -15.62 -7.07 6.66
C ILE A 85 -15.13 -8.21 5.78
N ALA A 86 -15.90 -8.63 4.78
CA ALA A 86 -15.54 -9.80 3.99
C ALA A 86 -14.39 -9.55 2.99
N ASN A 87 -14.24 -8.31 2.52
CA ASN A 87 -13.14 -7.95 1.62
C ASN A 87 -11.86 -7.58 2.37
N ASP A 88 -11.92 -7.50 3.71
CA ASP A 88 -10.77 -7.25 4.56
C ASP A 88 -10.38 -8.56 5.27
N GLU A 89 -9.14 -9.03 5.08
CA GLU A 89 -8.72 -10.33 5.57
C GLU A 89 -8.70 -10.39 7.11
N GLU A 90 -8.25 -9.32 7.76
CA GLU A 90 -8.13 -9.24 9.21
C GLU A 90 -9.49 -9.19 9.88
N LEU A 91 -10.40 -8.34 9.40
CA LEU A 91 -11.77 -8.25 9.91
C LEU A 91 -12.57 -9.52 9.61
N ASN A 92 -12.42 -10.11 8.43
CA ASN A 92 -13.07 -11.38 8.09
C ASN A 92 -12.59 -12.51 9.00
N GLN A 93 -11.30 -12.54 9.34
CA GLN A 93 -10.74 -13.52 10.25
C GLN A 93 -11.12 -13.24 11.72
N LEU A 94 -11.12 -11.97 12.15
CA LEU A 94 -11.53 -11.54 13.49
C LEU A 94 -13.01 -11.84 13.76
N LEU A 95 -13.86 -11.63 12.76
CA LEU A 95 -15.30 -11.83 12.82
C LEU A 95 -15.72 -13.16 12.17
N LYS A 96 -14.80 -14.11 12.05
CA LYS A 96 -15.08 -15.43 11.49
C LYS A 96 -16.18 -16.13 12.30
N GLY A 97 -17.28 -16.45 11.64
CA GLY A 97 -18.46 -17.06 12.26
C GLY A 97 -19.49 -16.08 12.83
N VAL A 98 -19.27 -14.77 12.72
CA VAL A 98 -20.27 -13.75 13.04
C VAL A 98 -21.24 -13.59 11.88
N THR A 99 -22.55 -13.65 12.16
CA THR A 99 -23.59 -13.41 11.15
C THR A 99 -24.04 -11.95 11.17
N ILE A 100 -23.94 -11.28 10.03
CA ILE A 100 -24.42 -9.89 9.87
C ILE A 100 -25.84 -9.93 9.30
N ALA A 101 -26.82 -9.70 10.17
CA ALA A 101 -28.22 -9.67 9.79
C ALA A 101 -28.48 -8.62 8.69
N ALA A 102 -29.29 -8.97 7.69
CA ALA A 102 -29.59 -8.15 6.51
C ALA A 102 -28.37 -7.77 5.63
N GLY A 103 -27.23 -8.44 5.80
CA GLY A 103 -26.03 -8.23 4.97
C GLY A 103 -26.11 -8.86 3.57
N GLY A 104 -27.01 -9.82 3.35
CA GLY A 104 -27.08 -10.60 2.11
C GLY A 104 -25.90 -11.56 1.93
N VAL A 105 -25.64 -12.01 0.71
CA VAL A 105 -24.52 -12.92 0.37
C VAL A 105 -23.49 -12.22 -0.50
N LEU A 106 -22.21 -12.55 -0.36
CA LEU A 106 -21.17 -11.93 -1.19
C LEU A 106 -21.40 -12.23 -2.67
N PRO A 107 -21.14 -11.27 -3.57
CA PRO A 107 -21.21 -11.53 -5.00
C PRO A 107 -20.23 -12.65 -5.34
N ASN A 108 -20.74 -13.78 -5.82
CA ASN A 108 -19.94 -14.90 -6.32
C ASN A 108 -20.43 -15.22 -7.73
N ILE A 109 -19.53 -15.17 -8.70
CA ILE A 109 -19.84 -15.56 -10.07
C ILE A 109 -19.22 -16.93 -10.29
N HIS A 110 -20.07 -17.93 -10.51
CA HIS A 110 -19.63 -19.27 -10.86
C HIS A 110 -18.69 -19.21 -12.09
N PRO A 111 -17.54 -19.88 -12.07
CA PRO A 111 -16.59 -19.87 -13.19
C PRO A 111 -17.22 -20.26 -14.54
N GLU A 112 -18.28 -21.08 -14.51
CA GLU A 112 -19.06 -21.49 -15.68
C GLU A 112 -19.83 -20.34 -16.34
N LEU A 113 -20.15 -19.28 -15.58
CA LEU A 113 -20.87 -18.09 -16.04
C LEU A 113 -19.93 -17.00 -16.55
N LEU A 114 -18.61 -17.15 -16.35
CA LEU A 114 -17.61 -16.27 -16.95
C LEU A 114 -17.51 -16.65 -18.44
N ALA A 115 -17.89 -15.72 -19.33
CA ALA A 115 -17.83 -15.94 -20.77
C ALA A 115 -16.40 -16.35 -21.19
N LYS A 116 -16.24 -17.55 -21.76
CA LYS A 116 -14.97 -17.98 -22.36
C LYS A 116 -14.68 -17.09 -23.57
N LYS A 117 -13.88 -16.04 -23.35
CA LYS A 117 -13.39 -15.17 -24.42
C LYS A 117 -12.57 -16.02 -25.39
N ARG A 118 -13.04 -16.15 -26.63
CA ARG A 118 -12.35 -16.88 -27.70
C ARG A 118 -11.08 -16.09 -28.05
N GLY A 119 -9.89 -16.59 -27.67
CA GLY A 119 -8.61 -16.13 -28.23
C GLY A 119 -7.62 -15.37 -27.33
N ALA A 120 -7.62 -15.54 -26.01
CA ALA A 120 -6.52 -15.05 -25.17
C ALA A 120 -5.74 -16.22 -24.54
N LYS A 121 -4.51 -16.45 -25.02
CA LYS A 121 -3.51 -17.22 -24.27
C LYS A 121 -2.96 -16.32 -23.16
N GLY A 122 -3.42 -16.52 -21.93
CA GLY A 122 -2.87 -15.91 -20.72
C GLY A 122 -3.28 -16.78 -19.54
N LYS A 123 -2.29 -17.37 -18.86
CA LYS A 123 -2.49 -18.25 -17.70
C LYS A 123 -3.16 -17.45 -16.57
N LEU A 124 -4.31 -17.92 -16.11
CA LEU A 124 -4.89 -17.57 -14.81
C LEU A 124 -4.37 -18.59 -13.80
N GLU A 125 -3.61 -18.13 -12.80
CA GLU A 125 -3.23 -18.92 -11.65
C GLU A 125 -4.44 -19.08 -10.72
N THR A 126 -4.86 -20.33 -10.52
CA THR A 126 -5.87 -20.73 -9.54
C THR A 126 -5.23 -20.88 -8.15
N PRO A 127 -5.87 -20.42 -7.06
CA PRO A 127 -5.46 -20.77 -5.71
C PRO A 127 -5.68 -22.26 -5.45
N VAL A 128 -4.67 -22.90 -4.88
CA VAL A 128 -4.64 -24.32 -4.52
C VAL A 128 -5.45 -24.56 -3.25
N SER A 129 -6.33 -25.56 -3.28
CA SER A 129 -6.69 -26.39 -2.11
C SER A 129 -7.12 -27.79 -2.58
N PRO A 130 -6.87 -28.84 -1.76
CA PRO A 130 -6.45 -30.14 -2.26
C PRO A 130 -7.60 -31.07 -2.67
N ALA A 131 -7.34 -31.95 -3.63
CA ALA A 131 -8.29 -32.93 -4.13
C ALA A 131 -8.34 -34.21 -3.27
N PRO A 132 -9.52 -34.82 -3.04
CA PRO A 132 -9.63 -36.15 -2.46
C PRO A 132 -9.42 -37.26 -3.50
N GLU A 133 -8.64 -38.28 -3.15
CA GLU A 133 -8.28 -39.45 -3.95
C GLU A 133 -9.49 -40.33 -4.33
N LYS A 134 -9.61 -40.77 -5.60
CA LYS A 134 -10.19 -42.08 -5.98
C LYS A 134 -9.57 -42.70 -7.26
N LYS A 135 -9.39 -44.02 -7.13
CA LYS A 135 -8.75 -45.11 -7.93
C LYS A 135 -8.96 -45.18 -9.46
N PRO A 136 -8.11 -45.96 -10.20
CA PRO A 136 -7.95 -45.86 -11.64
C PRO A 136 -8.84 -46.84 -12.44
N LYS A 137 -9.19 -46.49 -13.69
CA LYS A 137 -9.67 -47.43 -14.70
C LYS A 137 -8.97 -47.25 -16.06
N SER A 138 -8.23 -48.30 -16.41
CA SER A 138 -7.89 -48.90 -17.72
C SER A 138 -8.25 -48.20 -19.04
N VAL A 139 -7.18 -47.81 -19.76
CA VAL A 139 -6.80 -48.11 -21.17
C VAL A 139 -7.86 -48.73 -22.11
N LYS A 140 -8.12 -48.07 -23.27
CA LYS A 140 -7.98 -48.70 -24.61
C LYS A 140 -7.94 -47.72 -25.79
N LYS A 141 -7.21 -48.18 -26.81
CA LYS A 141 -6.68 -47.58 -28.03
C LYS A 141 -7.74 -47.18 -29.08
N THR A 142 -7.52 -46.01 -29.72
CA THR A 142 -7.34 -45.74 -31.18
C THR A 142 -7.79 -46.77 -32.25
N PRO A 143 -7.98 -46.45 -33.56
CA PRO A 143 -7.72 -45.20 -34.32
C PRO A 143 -8.77 -44.93 -35.48
N PRO A 144 -8.44 -44.45 -36.72
CA PRO A 144 -9.03 -43.22 -37.27
C PRO A 144 -9.65 -43.40 -38.68
N LYS A 145 -10.14 -42.32 -39.33
CA LYS A 145 -9.78 -41.95 -40.73
C LYS A 145 -10.70 -40.88 -41.35
N LYS A 146 -10.03 -39.99 -42.10
CA LYS A 146 -10.33 -39.36 -43.40
C LYS A 146 -11.60 -38.49 -43.53
N LEU A 147 -11.46 -37.19 -43.80
CA LEU A 147 -11.01 -36.50 -45.03
C LEU A 147 -12.12 -36.30 -46.06
N SER A 148 -12.05 -35.10 -46.66
CA SER A 148 -12.82 -34.56 -47.79
C SER A 148 -14.19 -34.00 -47.40
N GLY A 149 -14.59 -32.83 -47.87
CA GLY A 149 -13.97 -31.85 -48.76
C GLY A 149 -15.04 -30.82 -49.14
N LYS A 150 -14.60 -29.65 -49.62
CA LYS A 150 -15.26 -28.75 -50.61
C LYS A 150 -16.77 -28.43 -50.45
N LYS A 151 -17.30 -27.26 -50.78
CA LYS A 151 -16.90 -25.91 -51.21
C LYS A 151 -18.26 -25.21 -51.43
N GLY A 152 -18.29 -23.88 -51.41
CA GLY A 152 -19.43 -23.09 -51.87
C GLY A 152 -19.91 -22.16 -50.76
N GLY A 153 -19.72 -20.85 -50.81
CA GLY A 153 -19.81 -19.97 -51.97
C GLY A 153 -21.12 -19.21 -51.85
N GLY A 154 -21.07 -17.96 -51.40
CA GLY A 154 -22.26 -17.13 -51.23
C GLY A 154 -21.89 -15.76 -50.66
N ARG A 155 -22.10 -14.72 -51.47
CA ARG A 155 -21.51 -13.38 -51.41
C ARG A 155 -22.49 -12.39 -50.77
N ALA A 156 -21.96 -11.52 -49.92
CA ALA A 156 -22.29 -10.10 -49.68
C ALA A 156 -23.76 -9.62 -49.58
N LYS A 157 -24.09 -8.81 -48.54
CA LYS A 157 -24.22 -7.34 -48.64
C LYS A 157 -24.66 -6.64 -47.32
N LYS A 158 -24.08 -5.43 -47.15
CA LYS A 158 -24.60 -4.17 -46.55
C LYS A 158 -25.04 -4.15 -45.08
N GLN A 159 -24.35 -3.38 -44.23
CA GLN A 159 -24.43 -1.91 -44.00
C GLN A 159 -25.68 -1.48 -43.21
N GLY A 160 -25.43 -0.81 -42.10
CA GLY A 160 -26.41 -0.16 -41.24
C GLY A 160 -25.69 0.58 -40.12
N GLU A 161 -25.09 1.71 -40.47
CA GLU A 161 -24.57 2.74 -39.55
C GLU A 161 -25.74 3.62 -39.12
N VAL A 162 -25.94 3.83 -37.81
CA VAL A 162 -26.64 5.02 -37.32
C VAL A 162 -26.01 5.48 -36.00
N SER A 163 -25.59 6.72 -36.05
CA SER A 163 -25.02 7.60 -35.04
C SER A 163 -26.02 8.01 -33.96
N LYS A 164 -25.53 8.30 -32.75
CA LYS A 164 -26.03 9.43 -31.96
C LYS A 164 -24.98 9.92 -30.95
N ALA A 165 -24.42 11.08 -31.27
CA ALA A 165 -23.74 11.95 -30.32
C ALA A 165 -24.79 12.73 -29.50
N ALA A 166 -24.51 12.93 -28.22
CA ALA A 166 -25.05 14.03 -27.42
C ALA A 166 -23.99 14.46 -26.41
N SER A 167 -23.83 15.77 -26.30
CA SER A 167 -22.66 16.53 -25.85
C SER A 167 -22.91 17.29 -24.54
N ALA A 168 -21.82 17.51 -23.79
CA ALA A 168 -21.54 18.57 -22.80
C ALA A 168 -22.34 18.53 -21.46
N ASP A 169 -21.79 18.82 -20.27
CA ASP A 169 -20.62 19.64 -19.90
C ASP A 169 -20.05 19.28 -18.50
N SER A 170 -18.75 19.60 -18.35
CA SER A 170 -17.83 19.86 -17.21
C SER A 170 -18.26 19.63 -15.74
N THR A 171 -17.42 19.25 -14.76
CA THR A 171 -15.97 19.42 -14.51
C THR A 171 -15.46 18.29 -13.59
N THR A 172 -14.40 17.59 -13.95
CA THR A 172 -13.55 16.86 -13.00
C THR A 172 -12.10 17.19 -13.33
N GLU A 173 -11.44 17.86 -12.40
CA GLU A 173 -10.00 18.09 -12.43
C GLU A 173 -9.28 16.75 -12.55
N GLY A 174 -8.62 16.54 -13.68
CA GLY A 174 -7.80 15.37 -13.94
C GLY A 174 -6.48 15.47 -13.17
N SER A 175 -6.16 14.43 -12.40
CA SER A 175 -4.80 14.17 -11.95
C SER A 175 -4.12 13.29 -13.01
N PRO A 176 -2.95 13.66 -13.57
CA PRO A 176 -2.28 12.87 -14.58
C PRO A 176 -1.55 11.68 -13.92
N ALA A 177 -1.59 10.50 -14.56
CA ALA A 177 -0.47 9.56 -14.74
C ALA A 177 -0.95 8.12 -15.08
N ASP A 178 -1.27 7.88 -16.35
CA ASP A 178 -1.24 6.52 -16.95
C ASP A 178 0.20 6.19 -17.38
N SER A 179 1.14 6.00 -16.43
CA SER A 179 2.55 5.70 -16.79
C SER A 179 3.14 4.45 -16.13
N PHE A 180 2.54 3.92 -15.06
CA PHE A 180 2.97 2.66 -14.44
C PHE A 180 1.85 1.96 -13.69
N THR A 181 1.91 0.64 -13.60
CA THR A 181 0.89 -0.17 -12.92
C THR A 181 1.21 -0.28 -11.43
N VAL A 182 0.30 0.22 -10.59
CA VAL A 182 0.33 -0.03 -9.14
C VAL A 182 -0.13 -1.46 -8.88
N LEU A 183 0.75 -2.25 -8.26
CA LEU A 183 0.52 -3.68 -7.99
C LEU A 183 -0.09 -3.93 -6.61
N SER A 184 0.27 -3.10 -5.62
CA SER A 184 -0.27 -3.16 -4.27
C SER A 184 -0.23 -1.78 -3.64
N THR A 185 -1.18 -1.49 -2.77
CA THR A 185 -1.24 -0.26 -1.99
C THR A 185 -1.55 -0.60 -0.54
N LYS A 186 -0.78 -0.04 0.39
CA LYS A 186 -1.09 -0.05 1.83
C LYS A 186 -1.17 1.40 2.31
N SER A 187 -2.26 1.77 2.94
CA SER A 187 -2.36 3.04 3.66
C SER A 187 -1.84 2.86 5.09
N LEU A 188 -0.98 3.76 5.52
CA LEU A 188 -0.55 3.87 6.91
C LEU A 188 -1.58 4.67 7.71
N PHE A 189 -1.56 4.50 9.03
CA PHE A 189 -2.52 5.12 9.97
C PHE A 189 -2.60 6.66 9.82
N LEU A 190 -1.48 7.34 9.57
CA LEU A 190 -1.44 8.80 9.40
C LEU A 190 -1.78 9.27 7.96
N GLY A 191 -2.28 8.37 7.11
CA GLY A 191 -2.80 8.66 5.77
C GLY A 191 -1.79 8.60 4.63
N GLN A 192 -0.52 8.26 4.91
CA GLN A 192 0.47 8.02 3.85
C GLN A 192 0.16 6.74 3.09
N LYS A 193 0.33 6.76 1.77
CA LYS A 193 0.15 5.60 0.90
C LYS A 193 1.51 5.02 0.55
N LEU A 194 1.69 3.74 0.84
CA LEU A 194 2.79 2.93 0.35
C LEU A 194 2.30 2.17 -0.87
N GLN A 195 2.99 2.28 -2.00
CA GLN A 195 2.57 1.65 -3.26
C GLN A 195 3.69 0.85 -3.89
N VAL A 196 3.45 -0.44 -4.16
CA VAL A 196 4.36 -1.24 -4.97
C VAL A 196 4.03 -1.01 -6.44
N VAL A 197 5.04 -0.66 -7.23
CA VAL A 197 4.92 -0.35 -8.64
C VAL A 197 5.95 -1.15 -9.42
N GLN A 198 5.52 -1.72 -10.54
CA GLN A 198 6.46 -2.29 -11.52
C GLN A 198 6.73 -1.30 -12.64
N ALA A 199 7.91 -0.69 -12.64
CA ALA A 199 8.32 0.31 -13.62
C ALA A 199 9.84 0.50 -13.67
N ASP A 200 10.31 1.24 -14.68
CA ASP A 200 11.64 1.86 -14.67
C ASP A 200 11.59 3.11 -13.77
N ILE A 201 12.45 3.14 -12.75
CA ILE A 201 12.48 4.21 -11.76
C ILE A 201 12.81 5.58 -12.36
N SER A 202 13.51 5.63 -13.50
CA SER A 202 13.80 6.87 -14.22
C SER A 202 12.56 7.49 -14.91
N MET A 203 11.46 6.75 -14.99
CA MET A 203 10.22 7.15 -15.65
C MET A 203 9.09 7.47 -14.65
N VAL A 204 9.33 7.33 -13.34
CA VAL A 204 8.30 7.52 -12.32
C VAL A 204 8.10 9.00 -12.01
N GLU A 205 6.86 9.46 -12.17
CA GLU A 205 6.42 10.81 -11.80
C GLU A 205 6.23 10.89 -10.28
N SER A 206 7.29 11.30 -9.58
CA SER A 206 7.31 11.55 -8.14
C SER A 206 8.09 12.82 -7.85
N ASP A 207 7.89 13.44 -6.68
CA ASP A 207 8.64 14.66 -6.37
C ASP A 207 10.14 14.37 -6.17
N ALA A 208 10.49 13.22 -5.59
CA ALA A 208 11.87 12.76 -5.49
C ALA A 208 12.03 11.27 -5.82
N VAL A 209 13.15 10.94 -6.46
CA VAL A 209 13.60 9.55 -6.65
C VAL A 209 14.85 9.27 -5.82
N ILE A 210 14.92 8.10 -5.19
CA ILE A 210 16.08 7.67 -4.43
C ILE A 210 17.11 6.99 -5.35
N HIS A 211 18.37 7.42 -5.27
CA HIS A 211 19.52 6.83 -5.94
C HIS A 211 20.48 6.23 -4.91
N PRO A 212 20.45 4.90 -4.69
CA PRO A 212 21.45 4.20 -3.90
C PRO A 212 22.83 4.26 -4.58
N THR A 213 23.81 4.82 -3.89
CA THR A 213 25.18 5.04 -4.36
C THR A 213 26.19 4.64 -3.28
N ASN A 214 27.48 4.87 -3.53
CA ASN A 214 28.57 4.80 -2.57
C ASN A 214 29.07 6.20 -2.15
N SER A 215 30.15 6.23 -1.38
CA SER A 215 30.82 7.46 -0.90
C SER A 215 31.27 8.41 -2.01
N SER A 216 31.42 7.93 -3.24
CA SER A 216 31.94 8.69 -4.37
C SER A 216 30.85 9.21 -5.33
N LEU A 217 29.56 9.06 -4.96
CA LEU A 217 28.40 9.37 -5.80
C LEU A 217 28.41 8.62 -7.15
N TYR A 218 28.83 7.36 -7.13
CA TYR A 218 28.93 6.52 -8.31
C TYR A 218 27.56 6.17 -8.94
N THR A 219 27.44 6.33 -10.26
CA THR A 219 26.20 6.11 -11.03
C THR A 219 26.13 4.76 -11.74
N GLY A 220 27.20 3.96 -11.87
CA GLY A 220 27.15 2.71 -12.66
C GLY A 220 26.44 1.52 -12.00
N GLY A 221 25.51 1.75 -11.06
CA GLY A 221 24.56 0.74 -10.59
C GLY A 221 23.33 0.67 -11.50
N GLU A 222 22.40 -0.26 -11.27
CA GLU A 222 21.19 -0.38 -12.09
C GLU A 222 20.36 0.92 -12.09
N VAL A 223 20.05 1.43 -10.89
CA VAL A 223 19.31 2.69 -10.70
C VAL A 223 20.11 3.87 -11.25
N GLY A 224 21.39 3.99 -10.88
CA GLY A 224 22.22 5.11 -11.31
C GLY A 224 22.40 5.17 -12.82
N SER A 225 22.53 4.01 -13.50
CA SER A 225 22.68 3.95 -14.96
C SER A 225 21.39 4.36 -15.67
N ALA A 226 20.23 3.98 -15.12
CA ALA A 226 18.93 4.42 -15.64
C ALA A 226 18.74 5.93 -15.49
N LEU A 227 19.09 6.48 -14.32
CA LEU A 227 19.02 7.92 -14.05
C LEU A 227 20.00 8.71 -14.92
N GLU A 228 21.25 8.26 -15.07
CA GLU A 228 22.26 8.92 -15.91
C GLU A 228 21.88 8.88 -17.39
N LYS A 229 21.39 7.73 -17.88
CA LYS A 229 20.91 7.60 -19.27
C LYS A 229 19.77 8.58 -19.57
N LYS A 230 18.88 8.81 -18.60
CA LYS A 230 17.71 9.68 -18.77
C LYS A 230 18.03 11.15 -18.54
N GLY A 231 18.78 11.46 -17.48
CA GLY A 231 19.13 12.83 -17.11
C GLY A 231 20.30 13.42 -17.90
N GLY A 232 21.08 12.57 -18.57
CA GLY A 232 22.13 13.00 -19.50
C GLY A 232 23.25 13.78 -18.81
N LYS A 233 23.89 14.66 -19.58
CA LYS A 233 25.11 15.39 -19.17
C LYS A 233 24.88 16.30 -17.95
N GLU A 234 23.74 16.96 -17.89
CA GLU A 234 23.38 17.87 -16.79
C GLU A 234 23.31 17.13 -15.44
N PHE A 235 22.74 15.93 -15.43
CA PHE A 235 22.70 15.09 -14.24
C PHE A 235 24.11 14.72 -13.78
N THR A 236 24.97 14.24 -14.69
CA THR A 236 26.34 13.84 -14.36
C THR A 236 27.21 15.02 -13.89
N GLU A 237 27.07 16.19 -14.51
CA GLU A 237 27.77 17.41 -14.10
C GLU A 237 27.34 17.87 -12.71
N ALA A 238 26.04 17.82 -12.39
CA ALA A 238 25.55 18.17 -11.07
C ALA A 238 26.07 17.22 -9.97
N LEU A 239 26.20 15.92 -10.26
CA LEU A 239 26.82 14.98 -9.31
C LEU A 239 28.30 15.28 -9.09
N GLN A 240 29.04 15.65 -10.14
CA GLN A 240 30.44 16.04 -10.02
C GLN A 240 30.61 17.30 -9.18
N GLU A 241 29.76 18.30 -9.37
CA GLU A 241 29.76 19.52 -8.56
C GLU A 241 29.42 19.22 -7.10
N LEU A 242 28.38 18.40 -6.85
CA LEU A 242 27.99 17.99 -5.51
C LEU A 242 29.13 17.25 -4.80
N LYS A 243 29.84 16.36 -5.50
CA LYS A 243 31.01 15.66 -4.98
C LYS A 243 32.15 16.60 -4.60
N LYS A 244 32.40 17.63 -5.41
CA LYS A 244 33.41 18.66 -5.11
C LYS A 244 33.02 19.51 -3.91
N LYS A 245 31.73 19.80 -3.75
CA LYS A 245 31.20 20.65 -2.67
C LYS A 245 31.10 19.94 -1.32
N ASN A 246 30.56 18.72 -1.31
CA ASN A 246 30.24 18.00 -0.08
C ASN A 246 31.32 16.99 0.33
N GLY A 247 32.26 16.66 -0.56
CA GLY A 247 33.24 15.61 -0.34
C GLY A 247 32.61 14.21 -0.37
N PRO A 248 33.29 13.20 0.23
CA PRO A 248 32.79 11.83 0.27
C PRO A 248 31.51 11.72 1.09
N LEU A 249 30.51 11.01 0.57
CA LEU A 249 29.27 10.75 1.30
C LEU A 249 29.49 9.68 2.37
N GLU A 250 29.25 10.01 3.63
CA GLU A 250 29.33 9.06 4.74
C GLU A 250 28.30 7.92 4.62
N VAL A 251 28.58 6.78 5.25
CA VAL A 251 27.63 5.65 5.27
C VAL A 251 26.34 6.07 5.98
N ALA A 252 25.21 5.67 5.42
CA ALA A 252 23.87 6.13 5.76
C ALA A 252 23.60 7.62 5.51
N GLY A 253 24.56 8.36 4.94
CA GLY A 253 24.38 9.73 4.51
C GLY A 253 23.47 9.84 3.29
N ALA A 254 22.77 10.97 3.17
CA ALA A 254 21.97 11.32 2.00
C ALA A 254 22.24 12.77 1.58
N VAL A 255 22.21 13.03 0.27
CA VAL A 255 22.36 14.36 -0.34
C VAL A 255 21.41 14.50 -1.53
N LEU A 256 21.08 15.72 -1.91
CA LEU A 256 20.02 15.99 -2.88
C LEU A 256 20.53 16.83 -4.06
N THR A 257 20.10 16.47 -5.26
CA THR A 257 20.26 17.23 -6.51
C THR A 257 18.91 17.48 -7.16
N ALA A 258 18.83 18.42 -8.11
CA ALA A 258 17.64 18.55 -8.95
C ALA A 258 17.53 17.35 -9.91
N GLY A 259 16.30 17.03 -10.34
CA GLY A 259 16.02 15.92 -11.24
C GLY A 259 16.24 16.25 -12.71
N PHE A 260 17.45 16.71 -13.06
CA PHE A 260 17.84 17.10 -14.43
C PHE A 260 17.40 16.06 -15.47
N GLY A 261 16.53 16.45 -16.41
CA GLY A 261 16.00 15.57 -17.47
C GLY A 261 15.09 14.42 -17.01
N LEU A 262 14.81 14.32 -15.70
CA LEU A 262 13.96 13.29 -15.10
C LEU A 262 12.53 13.83 -14.91
N PRO A 263 11.50 12.97 -14.92
CA PRO A 263 10.16 13.37 -14.49
C PRO A 263 10.11 13.79 -13.02
N ALA A 264 11.03 13.26 -12.20
CA ALA A 264 11.15 13.64 -10.80
C ALA A 264 11.78 15.03 -10.63
N LYS A 265 11.32 15.80 -9.64
CA LYS A 265 11.86 17.15 -9.38
C LYS A 265 13.24 17.12 -8.75
N TYR A 266 13.51 16.08 -7.95
CA TYR A 266 14.76 15.91 -7.22
C TYR A 266 15.25 14.46 -7.27
N VAL A 267 16.56 14.28 -7.10
CA VAL A 267 17.19 12.98 -6.85
C VAL A 267 17.85 13.02 -5.47
N ILE A 268 17.50 12.08 -4.62
CA ILE A 268 18.11 11.90 -3.30
C ILE A 268 19.12 10.76 -3.39
N HIS A 269 20.40 11.10 -3.31
CA HIS A 269 21.50 10.16 -3.35
C HIS A 269 21.83 9.68 -1.95
N CYS A 270 21.83 8.37 -1.72
CA CYS A 270 22.11 7.81 -0.40
C CYS A 270 23.21 6.76 -0.44
N ASN A 271 24.12 6.80 0.53
CA ASN A 271 25.17 5.79 0.67
C ASN A 271 24.71 4.66 1.59
N SER A 272 24.08 3.64 1.01
CA SER A 272 23.62 2.46 1.76
C SER A 272 24.80 1.69 2.35
N PRO A 273 24.69 1.12 3.56
CA PRO A 273 25.70 0.21 4.09
C PRO A 273 25.83 -1.06 3.23
N GLY A 274 26.95 -1.77 3.39
CA GLY A 274 27.15 -3.11 2.82
C GLY A 274 26.64 -4.19 3.77
N TRP A 275 26.08 -5.28 3.24
CA TRP A 275 25.67 -6.42 4.04
C TRP A 275 26.87 -7.08 4.72
N GLY A 276 26.70 -7.45 5.99
CA GLY A 276 27.77 -8.03 6.82
C GLY A 276 28.74 -7.01 7.42
N SER A 277 28.59 -5.70 7.14
CA SER A 277 29.32 -4.67 7.89
C SER A 277 28.76 -4.53 9.31
N ASP A 278 29.56 -3.96 10.22
CA ASP A 278 29.09 -3.67 11.57
C ASP A 278 27.82 -2.79 11.52
N LYS A 279 26.80 -3.20 12.29
CA LYS A 279 25.49 -2.54 12.40
C LYS A 279 24.83 -2.22 11.04
N CYS A 280 25.04 -3.04 10.02
CA CYS A 280 24.51 -2.80 8.67
C CYS A 280 22.98 -2.61 8.63
N GLU A 281 22.23 -3.33 9.48
CA GLU A 281 20.77 -3.18 9.56
C GLU A 281 20.34 -1.82 10.14
N GLU A 282 20.98 -1.37 11.23
CA GLU A 282 20.73 -0.06 11.84
C GLU A 282 21.11 1.08 10.89
N LEU A 283 22.21 0.91 10.15
CA LEU A 283 22.65 1.87 9.14
C LEU A 283 21.68 1.93 7.95
N LEU A 284 21.07 0.82 7.56
CA LEU A 284 20.07 0.81 6.49
C LEU A 284 18.79 1.54 6.94
N ASP A 285 18.33 1.29 8.17
CA ASP A 285 17.21 2.04 8.78
C ASP A 285 17.49 3.55 8.80
N LYS A 286 18.70 3.94 9.24
CA LYS A 286 19.15 5.34 9.24
C LYS A 286 19.20 5.94 7.83
N THR A 287 19.67 5.17 6.84
CA THR A 287 19.74 5.61 5.43
C THR A 287 18.35 6.00 4.93
N VAL A 288 17.36 5.16 5.17
CA VAL A 288 15.97 5.39 4.75
C VAL A 288 15.38 6.63 5.43
N LYS A 289 15.59 6.77 6.75
CA LYS A 289 15.12 7.93 7.52
C LYS A 289 15.76 9.24 7.04
N ASN A 290 17.05 9.23 6.72
CA ASN A 290 17.74 10.40 6.16
C ASN A 290 17.19 10.80 4.78
N CYS A 291 16.81 9.83 3.95
CA CYS A 291 16.17 10.11 2.67
C CYS A 291 14.80 10.79 2.86
N LEU A 292 13.98 10.29 3.78
CA LEU A 292 12.67 10.87 4.08
C LEU A 292 12.81 12.27 4.69
N ALA A 293 13.78 12.48 5.57
CA ALA A 293 14.07 13.78 6.16
C ALA A 293 14.39 14.84 5.10
N LEU A 294 15.27 14.53 4.14
CA LEU A 294 15.58 15.45 3.04
C LEU A 294 14.37 15.75 2.14
N ALA A 295 13.51 14.76 1.91
CA ALA A 295 12.27 14.97 1.17
C ALA A 295 11.31 15.91 1.93
N ASP A 296 11.19 15.77 3.25
CA ASP A 296 10.37 16.65 4.06
C ASP A 296 10.95 18.08 4.18
N GLU A 297 12.27 18.23 4.26
CA GLU A 297 12.95 19.54 4.20
C GLU A 297 12.60 20.31 2.92
N LYS A 298 12.45 19.59 1.80
CA LYS A 298 12.01 20.14 0.51
C LYS A 298 10.50 20.18 0.34
N LYS A 299 9.72 19.78 1.36
CA LYS A 299 8.25 19.75 1.37
C LYS A 299 7.66 18.90 0.24
N LEU A 300 8.31 17.79 -0.08
CA LEU A 300 7.91 16.89 -1.16
C LEU A 300 6.72 16.04 -0.73
N LYS A 301 5.78 15.82 -1.65
CA LYS A 301 4.56 15.02 -1.40
C LYS A 301 4.73 13.56 -1.79
N SER A 302 5.71 13.24 -2.64
CA SER A 302 5.92 11.87 -3.10
C SER A 302 7.39 11.49 -3.26
N VAL A 303 7.74 10.26 -2.88
CA VAL A 303 9.11 9.75 -2.97
C VAL A 303 9.11 8.33 -3.55
N ALA A 304 9.98 8.07 -4.54
CA ALA A 304 10.15 6.76 -5.16
C ALA A 304 11.44 6.06 -4.68
N PHE A 305 11.28 4.95 -3.98
CA PHE A 305 12.35 4.07 -3.50
C PHE A 305 12.55 2.89 -4.46
N PRO A 306 13.79 2.61 -4.89
CA PRO A 306 14.15 1.29 -5.42
C PRO A 306 14.34 0.29 -4.27
N SER A 307 14.66 -0.96 -4.59
CA SER A 307 15.08 -1.97 -3.59
C SER A 307 16.49 -1.66 -3.06
N ILE A 308 16.59 -0.73 -2.10
CA ILE A 308 17.87 -0.29 -1.52
C ILE A 308 18.56 -1.45 -0.81
N GLY A 309 19.87 -1.59 -1.01
CA GLY A 309 20.71 -2.57 -0.31
C GLY A 309 20.72 -3.98 -0.95
N SER A 310 19.62 -4.43 -1.55
CA SER A 310 19.47 -5.82 -2.02
C SER A 310 20.10 -6.15 -3.38
N GLY A 311 20.69 -5.16 -4.04
CA GLY A 311 21.47 -5.33 -5.26
C GLY A 311 22.97 -5.37 -4.95
N ARG A 312 23.69 -4.31 -5.33
CA ARG A 312 25.15 -4.20 -5.22
C ARG A 312 25.69 -4.38 -3.79
N ASN A 313 24.92 -4.02 -2.77
CA ASN A 313 25.36 -4.06 -1.38
C ASN A 313 25.03 -5.38 -0.67
N GLY A 314 24.39 -6.34 -1.36
CA GLY A 314 24.30 -7.74 -0.93
C GLY A 314 23.32 -8.06 0.19
N PHE A 315 22.43 -7.15 0.58
CA PHE A 315 21.39 -7.51 1.56
C PHE A 315 20.46 -8.58 0.98
N PRO A 316 20.04 -9.59 1.76
CA PRO A 316 18.94 -10.46 1.36
C PRO A 316 17.70 -9.61 1.06
N LYS A 317 17.02 -9.84 -0.07
CA LYS A 317 15.86 -9.06 -0.53
C LYS A 317 14.79 -8.90 0.56
N GLN A 318 14.50 -10.00 1.26
CA GLN A 318 13.52 -10.01 2.36
C GLN A 318 13.96 -9.12 3.53
N THR A 319 15.21 -9.25 3.98
CA THR A 319 15.77 -8.44 5.07
C THR A 319 15.78 -6.96 4.71
N ALA A 320 16.20 -6.61 3.49
CA ALA A 320 16.18 -5.23 3.01
C ALA A 320 14.77 -4.65 3.02
N ALA A 321 13.80 -5.35 2.42
CA ALA A 321 12.40 -4.91 2.37
C ALA A 321 11.82 -4.69 3.77
N GLN A 322 12.03 -5.64 4.69
CA GLN A 322 11.57 -5.56 6.07
C GLN A 322 12.15 -4.33 6.79
N LEU A 323 13.46 -4.10 6.67
CA LEU A 323 14.13 -2.96 7.31
C LEU A 323 13.67 -1.63 6.73
N ILE A 324 13.52 -1.54 5.40
CA ILE A 324 13.06 -0.31 4.72
C ILE A 324 11.63 0.03 5.14
N LEU A 325 10.73 -0.95 5.12
CA LEU A 325 9.33 -0.76 5.50
C LEU A 325 9.18 -0.38 6.98
N LYS A 326 9.94 -1.04 7.85
CA LYS A 326 10.01 -0.70 9.29
C LYS A 326 10.52 0.74 9.49
N ALA A 327 11.57 1.14 8.77
CA ALA A 327 12.14 2.48 8.86
C ALA A 327 11.14 3.56 8.41
N ILE A 328 10.43 3.33 7.29
CA ILE A 328 9.39 4.24 6.77
C ILE A 328 8.23 4.37 7.76
N SER A 329 7.71 3.25 8.27
CA SER A 329 6.64 3.27 9.27
C SER A 329 7.08 4.01 10.53
N SER A 330 8.24 3.67 11.08
CA SER A 330 8.82 4.34 12.25
C SER A 330 9.04 5.84 12.02
N TYR A 331 9.44 6.25 10.82
CA TYR A 331 9.63 7.66 10.47
C TYR A 331 8.31 8.42 10.53
N PHE A 332 7.25 7.93 9.88
CA PHE A 332 5.97 8.62 9.87
C PHE A 332 5.30 8.68 11.25
N VAL A 333 5.45 7.63 12.06
CA VAL A 333 5.00 7.65 13.47
C VAL A 333 5.79 8.67 14.30
N ALA A 334 7.07 8.89 14.02
CA ALA A 334 7.88 9.89 14.73
C ALA A 334 7.65 11.32 14.22
N THR A 335 7.32 11.49 12.95
CA THR A 335 7.28 12.80 12.27
C THR A 335 5.84 13.18 11.88
N MET A 336 5.12 13.73 12.85
CA MET A 336 3.70 14.14 12.72
C MET A 336 3.45 15.26 11.69
N SER A 337 4.50 16.01 11.30
CA SER A 337 4.42 17.12 10.35
C SER A 337 4.88 16.77 8.93
N SER A 338 5.02 15.47 8.62
CA SER A 338 5.52 15.06 7.31
C SER A 338 4.60 15.53 6.17
N THR A 339 5.23 16.08 5.14
CA THR A 339 4.59 16.54 3.90
C THR A 339 4.37 15.41 2.90
N ILE A 340 5.11 14.32 3.05
CA ILE A 340 5.05 13.15 2.18
C ILE A 340 3.68 12.46 2.36
N LYS A 341 3.01 12.22 1.22
CA LYS A 341 1.71 11.53 1.13
C LYS A 341 1.80 10.19 0.44
N THR A 342 2.74 10.02 -0.48
CA THR A 342 2.90 8.77 -1.22
C THR A 342 4.37 8.33 -1.26
N VAL A 343 4.62 7.07 -0.92
CA VAL A 343 5.92 6.42 -1.11
C VAL A 343 5.74 5.29 -2.10
N TYR A 344 6.49 5.33 -3.20
CA TYR A 344 6.49 4.28 -4.21
C TYR A 344 7.66 3.34 -3.99
N PHE A 345 7.43 2.03 -4.02
CA PHE A 345 8.46 1.00 -4.14
C PHE A 345 8.50 0.55 -5.60
N VAL A 346 9.50 1.04 -6.32
CA VAL A 346 9.65 0.82 -7.76
C VAL A 346 10.56 -0.40 -7.96
N LEU A 347 9.95 -1.51 -8.37
CA LEU A 347 10.60 -2.82 -8.44
C LEU A 347 10.49 -3.37 -9.86
N PHE A 348 11.52 -4.10 -10.30
CA PHE A 348 11.54 -4.65 -11.65
C PHE A 348 11.16 -6.14 -11.67
N ASP A 349 11.75 -6.93 -10.77
CA ASP A 349 11.62 -8.38 -10.75
C ASP A 349 10.47 -8.88 -9.86
N SER A 350 9.83 -9.97 -10.28
CA SER A 350 8.67 -10.55 -9.60
C SER A 350 8.97 -11.04 -8.17
N GLU A 351 10.22 -11.46 -7.90
CA GLU A 351 10.62 -11.91 -6.57
C GLU A 351 10.62 -10.74 -5.57
N SER A 352 11.29 -9.63 -5.91
CA SER A 352 11.28 -8.41 -5.08
C SER A 352 9.86 -7.88 -4.91
N ILE A 353 9.04 -7.88 -5.96
CA ILE A 353 7.62 -7.49 -5.89
C ILE A 353 6.87 -8.36 -4.87
N GLY A 354 6.99 -9.69 -4.98
CA GLY A 354 6.34 -10.61 -4.05
C GLY A 354 6.76 -10.37 -2.60
N ILE A 355 8.05 -10.14 -2.36
CA ILE A 355 8.61 -9.85 -1.04
C ILE A 355 8.03 -8.54 -0.50
N TYR A 356 8.08 -7.44 -1.25
CA TYR A 356 7.56 -6.15 -0.80
C TYR A 356 6.05 -6.20 -0.54
N VAL A 357 5.28 -6.91 -1.37
CA VAL A 357 3.85 -7.11 -1.14
C VAL A 357 3.60 -7.88 0.18
N GLN A 358 4.37 -8.95 0.42
CA GLN A 358 4.27 -9.74 1.65
C GLN A 358 4.68 -8.94 2.90
N GLU A 359 5.80 -8.22 2.86
CA GLU A 359 6.28 -7.43 4.00
C GLU A 359 5.38 -6.20 4.25
N MET A 360 4.83 -5.58 3.20
CA MET A 360 3.85 -4.49 3.36
C MET A 360 2.55 -4.95 4.01
N ALA A 361 2.11 -6.19 3.74
CA ALA A 361 0.94 -6.76 4.40
C ALA A 361 1.13 -6.88 5.91
N LYS A 362 2.37 -7.11 6.38
CA LYS A 362 2.71 -7.22 7.82
C LYS A 362 2.82 -5.88 8.54
N LEU A 363 2.85 -4.76 7.82
CA LEU A 363 2.84 -3.45 8.48
C LEU A 363 1.48 -3.25 9.14
N GLU A 364 1.47 -3.27 10.48
CA GLU A 364 0.26 -3.00 11.24
C GLU A 364 -0.25 -1.59 10.94
N THR A 365 -1.55 -1.49 10.68
CA THR A 365 -2.31 -0.24 10.65
C THR A 365 -2.58 0.24 12.08
N SER A 366 -1.58 0.25 12.95
CA SER A 366 -1.73 0.51 14.39
C SER A 366 -2.11 1.95 14.70
#